data_AF-A0A7X4BJR4-F1
#
_entry.id   AF-A0A7X4BJR4-F1
#
_cell.length_a   1.000
_cell.length_b   1.000
_cell.length_c   1.000
_cell.angle_alpha   90.00
_cell.angle_beta   90.00
_cell.angle_gamma   90.00
#
_symmetry.space_group_name_H-M   'P 1'
#
loop_
_entity.id
_entity.type
_entity.pdbx_description
1 polymer ?
#
loop_
_entity_poly.entity_id
_entity_poly.type
_entity_poly.pdbx_seq_one_letter_code
_entity_poly.pdbx_strand_id
1 'polypeptide(L)'
;MKLPDLLDAFATRLADHKDAARASDPLIESRATRDLGTAGTLHLYAMEAPAGTTFLEDVPVTIVPPGDLEPTGGFLLRRQGDAALVQTQDTLGQSTLDNTLVPDTVEFFRLASERLADMAAHPESYALGPAERLAPWLDPEHNEANASARTGASAAILTTMWHDDQVARWTKLGTLAVNLMRHNKRVLLVAPTHDAADRVLGFLAKTLRNAALPFTSLLSRYEIAALQQAEGIPLGQFGFEVQMHKFFAKSWSHKDTLRQKYERFRELIPILAYKGQKQRDMDEVKLLEWRLMAQVSEFQRKIKEIDHLLAKYESLPIWKRLGMQTMGKNVETLSEYRKLYTGNIAALMKEVEIAQARIRELSPEAAMPKEMRPEYEALKDDISKLGGTQKVREMLAASEATNRQAFMQNKRLVVATPGRIVTDPLFKRMRFDVLIAENAPHIPAPFLLGVAGLIREQIIIAGDTRDLQGPNRLWRQEYPEHLSEPSHSASAP
;
A
#
# COMPACT_ATOMS: atom_id res chain seq x y z
N MET A 1 -0.75 2.76 42.45
CA MET A 1 0.44 2.15 41.83
C MET A 1 1.05 3.08 40.77
N LYS A 2 2.37 3.08 40.51
CA LYS A 2 2.93 3.83 39.36
C LYS A 2 2.59 3.12 38.05
N LEU A 3 2.59 3.84 36.93
CA LEU A 3 2.20 3.27 35.63
C LEU A 3 3.05 2.06 35.19
N PRO A 4 4.40 2.04 35.31
CA PRO A 4 5.19 0.87 34.94
C PRO A 4 4.82 -0.36 35.78
N ASP A 5 4.67 -0.19 37.10
CA ASP A 5 4.27 -1.26 38.00
C ASP A 5 2.88 -1.81 37.64
N LEU A 6 1.94 -0.94 37.21
CA LEU A 6 0.60 -1.35 36.74
C LEU A 6 0.67 -2.13 35.43
N LEU A 7 1.54 -1.72 34.50
CA LEU A 7 1.77 -2.44 33.25
C LEU A 7 2.35 -3.83 33.51
N ASP A 8 3.33 -3.95 34.39
CA ASP A 8 3.94 -5.23 34.77
C ASP A 8 2.94 -6.15 35.50
N ALA A 9 2.14 -5.60 36.41
CA ALA A 9 1.09 -6.35 37.09
C ALA A 9 0.06 -6.91 36.11
N PHE A 10 -0.37 -6.11 35.13
CA PHE A 10 -1.29 -6.57 34.09
C PHE A 10 -0.64 -7.53 33.09
N ALA A 11 0.64 -7.33 32.75
CA ALA A 11 1.37 -8.28 31.92
C ALA A 11 1.45 -9.65 32.61
N THR A 12 1.79 -9.68 33.89
CA THR A 12 1.84 -10.91 34.70
C THR A 12 0.48 -11.60 34.75
N ARG A 13 -0.59 -10.84 35.02
CA ARG A 13 -1.96 -11.39 35.03
C ARG A 13 -2.37 -11.99 33.69
N LEU A 14 -2.03 -11.35 32.58
CA LEU A 14 -2.28 -11.91 31.24
C LEU A 14 -1.46 -13.18 30.98
N ALA A 15 -0.23 -13.25 31.49
CA ALA A 15 0.58 -14.46 31.42
C ALA A 15 -0.03 -15.61 32.25
N ASP A 16 -0.63 -15.32 33.40
CA ASP A 16 -1.37 -16.31 34.20
C ASP A 16 -2.61 -16.81 33.44
N HIS A 17 -3.35 -15.91 32.78
CA HIS A 17 -4.49 -16.30 31.93
C HIS A 17 -4.06 -17.16 30.73
N LYS A 18 -2.89 -16.88 30.13
CA LYS A 18 -2.30 -17.73 29.08
C LYS A 18 -2.06 -19.15 29.62
N ASP A 19 -1.52 -19.29 30.83
CA ASP A 19 -1.25 -20.60 31.43
C ASP A 19 -2.55 -21.35 31.78
N ALA A 20 -3.60 -20.63 32.21
CA ALA A 20 -4.93 -21.19 32.41
C ALA A 20 -5.61 -21.63 31.10
N ALA A 21 -5.49 -20.82 30.04
CA ALA A 21 -6.09 -21.10 28.72
C ALA A 21 -5.53 -22.37 28.07
N ARG A 22 -4.27 -22.72 28.34
CA ARG A 22 -3.61 -23.92 27.81
C ARG A 22 -4.34 -25.22 28.14
N ALA A 23 -5.15 -25.23 29.21
CA ALA A 23 -5.92 -26.39 29.64
C ALA A 23 -7.39 -26.37 29.14
N SER A 24 -7.83 -25.30 28.48
CA SER A 24 -9.27 -24.99 28.35
C SER A 24 -9.74 -24.59 26.95
N ASP A 25 -8.88 -24.42 25.95
CA ASP A 25 -9.32 -24.02 24.60
C ASP A 25 -10.21 -25.11 23.97
N PRO A 26 -11.53 -24.87 23.82
CA PRO A 26 -12.43 -25.89 23.32
C PRO A 26 -12.32 -25.98 21.80
N LEU A 27 -12.22 -27.21 21.29
CA LEU A 27 -12.43 -27.47 19.86
C LEU A 27 -13.89 -27.18 19.53
N ILE A 28 -14.13 -26.36 18.51
CA ILE A 28 -15.49 -26.02 18.07
C ILE A 28 -15.74 -26.73 16.75
N GLU A 29 -16.56 -27.78 16.80
CA GLU A 29 -17.02 -28.48 15.60
C GLU A 29 -18.12 -27.67 14.91
N SER A 30 -17.84 -27.25 13.67
CA SER A 30 -18.74 -26.48 12.83
C SER A 30 -19.25 -27.32 11.68
N ARG A 31 -20.51 -27.76 11.78
CA ARG A 31 -21.17 -28.60 10.76
C ARG A 31 -21.38 -27.91 9.42
N ALA A 32 -21.57 -26.60 9.44
CA ALA A 32 -21.77 -25.82 8.22
C ALA A 32 -21.03 -24.48 8.27
N THR A 33 -20.48 -24.08 7.13
CA THR A 33 -19.84 -22.77 6.94
C THR A 33 -20.46 -22.05 5.76
N ARG A 34 -20.87 -20.81 6.01
CA ARG A 34 -21.50 -19.93 5.03
C ARG A 34 -20.65 -18.69 4.82
N ASP A 35 -20.24 -18.44 3.57
CA ASP A 35 -19.64 -17.18 3.16
C ASP A 35 -20.68 -16.03 3.28
N LEU A 36 -20.35 -15.00 4.06
CA LEU A 36 -21.15 -13.80 4.21
C LEU A 36 -20.69 -12.66 3.31
N GLY A 37 -19.50 -12.78 2.71
CA GLY A 37 -18.95 -11.81 1.78
C GLY A 37 -17.46 -11.56 1.97
N THR A 38 -16.89 -10.85 1.00
CA THR A 38 -15.48 -10.46 0.96
C THR A 38 -15.36 -8.94 1.01
N ALA A 39 -14.43 -8.44 1.83
CA ALA A 39 -14.15 -7.03 2.02
C ALA A 39 -12.64 -6.75 1.86
N GLY A 40 -12.22 -6.38 0.65
CA GLY A 40 -10.80 -6.25 0.33
C GLY A 40 -10.18 -7.63 0.19
N THR A 41 -9.16 -7.92 0.99
CA THR A 41 -8.54 -9.26 1.11
C THR A 41 -9.10 -10.08 2.27
N LEU A 42 -10.11 -9.58 3.00
CA LEU A 42 -10.71 -10.31 4.12
C LEU A 42 -11.99 -10.99 3.69
N HIS A 43 -12.16 -12.23 4.12
CA HIS A 43 -13.37 -13.02 3.96
C HIS A 43 -14.09 -13.14 5.30
N LEU A 44 -15.42 -13.05 5.28
CA LEU A 44 -16.26 -13.21 6.46
C LEU A 44 -17.10 -14.47 6.34
N TYR A 45 -16.96 -15.36 7.31
CA TYR A 45 -17.71 -16.60 7.37
C TYR A 45 -18.61 -16.65 8.60
N ALA A 46 -19.81 -17.21 8.43
CA ALA A 46 -20.64 -17.69 9.53
C ALA A 46 -20.47 -19.21 9.64
N MET A 47 -19.98 -19.66 10.79
CA MET A 47 -19.68 -21.05 11.06
C MET A 47 -20.58 -21.52 12.19
N GLU A 48 -21.39 -22.56 11.96
CA GLU A 48 -22.27 -23.08 13.00
C GLU A 48 -21.45 -23.50 14.22
N ALA A 49 -21.87 -23.09 15.41
CA ALA A 49 -21.22 -23.41 16.66
C ALA A 49 -22.24 -24.09 17.58
N PRO A 50 -21.86 -25.16 18.29
CA PRO A 50 -22.75 -25.83 19.23
C PRO A 50 -23.42 -24.86 20.22
N ALA A 51 -24.61 -25.22 20.66
CA ALA A 51 -25.33 -24.44 21.68
C ALA A 51 -24.48 -24.39 22.96
N GLY A 52 -24.34 -23.19 23.53
CA GLY A 52 -23.53 -22.97 24.73
C GLY A 52 -22.02 -22.80 24.49
N THR A 53 -21.52 -22.94 23.25
CA THR A 53 -20.10 -22.62 22.98
C THR A 53 -19.84 -21.12 23.17
N THR A 54 -18.96 -20.81 24.11
CA THR A 54 -18.46 -19.46 24.37
C THR A 54 -17.04 -19.33 23.83
N PHE A 55 -16.71 -18.16 23.31
CA PHE A 55 -15.36 -17.82 22.90
C PHE A 55 -15.13 -16.32 23.08
N LEU A 56 -13.87 -15.94 23.13
CA LEU A 56 -13.47 -14.54 23.21
C LEU A 56 -13.39 -13.94 21.80
N GLU A 57 -13.88 -12.70 21.67
CA GLU A 57 -13.64 -11.90 20.46
C GLU A 57 -12.14 -11.61 20.32
N ASP A 58 -11.67 -11.36 19.09
CA ASP A 58 -10.29 -11.08 18.72
C ASP A 58 -9.31 -12.27 18.82
N VAL A 59 -9.72 -13.40 19.39
CA VAL A 59 -8.87 -14.59 19.50
C VAL A 59 -8.53 -15.14 18.11
N PRO A 60 -7.23 -15.37 17.80
CA PRO A 60 -6.83 -16.08 16.61
C PRO A 60 -7.46 -17.47 16.58
N VAL A 61 -7.86 -17.92 15.41
CA VAL A 61 -8.46 -19.24 15.24
C VAL A 61 -7.84 -19.91 14.03
N THR A 62 -7.48 -21.19 14.19
CA THR A 62 -7.12 -22.05 13.06
C THR A 62 -8.36 -22.84 12.65
N ILE A 63 -8.72 -22.70 11.38
CA ILE A 63 -9.86 -23.39 10.78
C ILE A 63 -9.28 -24.62 10.07
N VAL A 64 -9.64 -25.80 10.56
CA VAL A 64 -9.22 -27.09 10.01
C VAL A 64 -10.39 -27.66 9.21
N PRO A 65 -10.37 -27.56 7.87
CA PRO A 65 -11.36 -28.21 7.02
C PRO A 65 -11.24 -29.74 7.08
N PRO A 66 -12.30 -30.50 6.72
CA PRO A 66 -12.22 -31.96 6.69
C PRO A 66 -11.31 -32.46 5.57
N GLY A 67 -10.62 -33.57 5.81
CA GLY A 67 -9.72 -34.22 4.85
C GLY A 67 -8.30 -33.63 4.83
N ASP A 68 -7.66 -33.65 3.66
CA ASP A 68 -6.27 -33.18 3.46
C ASP A 68 -6.18 -31.71 2.97
N LEU A 69 -7.22 -30.90 3.23
CA LEU A 69 -7.22 -29.48 2.88
C LEU A 69 -6.36 -28.67 3.87
N GLU A 70 -5.69 -27.64 3.36
CA GLU A 70 -4.78 -26.82 4.19
C GLU A 70 -5.56 -26.02 5.26
N PRO A 71 -5.11 -26.07 6.53
CA PRO A 71 -5.68 -25.23 7.59
C PRO A 71 -5.53 -23.75 7.27
N THR A 72 -6.56 -22.97 7.59
CA THR A 72 -6.60 -21.53 7.32
C THR A 72 -6.66 -20.73 8.62
N GLY A 73 -5.83 -19.70 8.74
CA GLY A 73 -5.84 -18.79 9.89
C GLY A 73 -6.92 -17.72 9.81
N GLY A 74 -7.48 -17.37 10.95
CA GLY A 74 -8.50 -16.32 11.08
C GLY A 74 -8.60 -15.73 12.48
N PHE A 75 -9.66 -14.96 12.70
CA PHE A 75 -10.00 -14.37 13.99
C PHE A 75 -11.50 -14.50 14.27
N LEU A 76 -11.83 -14.80 15.53
CA LEU A 76 -13.21 -14.82 16.02
C LEU A 76 -13.69 -13.39 16.24
N LEU A 77 -14.76 -12.98 15.56
CA LEU A 77 -15.31 -11.63 15.68
C LEU A 77 -16.42 -11.57 16.73
N ARG A 78 -17.41 -12.46 16.63
CA ARG A 78 -18.53 -12.51 17.59
C ARG A 78 -19.36 -13.77 17.38
N ARG A 79 -20.22 -14.08 18.37
CA ARG A 79 -21.32 -15.03 18.18
C ARG A 79 -22.57 -14.32 17.66
N GLN A 80 -23.24 -14.92 16.68
CA GLN A 80 -24.51 -14.47 16.13
C GLN A 80 -25.50 -15.64 16.11
N GLY A 81 -26.38 -15.71 17.10
CA GLY A 81 -27.26 -16.87 17.30
C GLY A 81 -26.43 -18.13 17.52
N ASP A 82 -26.61 -19.11 16.64
CA ASP A 82 -25.88 -20.39 16.66
C ASP A 82 -24.67 -20.42 15.74
N ALA A 83 -24.19 -19.26 15.27
CA ALA A 83 -22.99 -19.17 14.44
C ALA A 83 -21.89 -18.31 15.09
N ALA A 84 -20.64 -18.76 14.97
CA ALA A 84 -19.46 -17.94 15.14
C ALA A 84 -19.19 -17.17 13.85
N LEU A 85 -18.99 -15.85 13.96
CA LEU A 85 -18.49 -15.05 12.85
C LEU A 85 -16.97 -15.07 12.88
N VAL A 86 -16.37 -15.52 11.78
CA VAL A 86 -14.93 -15.70 11.64
C VAL A 86 -14.44 -14.87 10.46
N GLN A 87 -13.38 -14.10 10.68
CA GLN A 87 -12.67 -13.36 9.64
C GLN A 87 -11.41 -14.13 9.22
N THR A 88 -11.19 -14.33 7.93
CA THR A 88 -9.95 -14.92 7.39
C THR A 88 -9.32 -14.01 6.34
N GLN A 89 -8.03 -14.22 6.06
CA GLN A 89 -7.35 -13.59 4.92
C GLN A 89 -7.45 -14.46 3.66
N ASP A 90 -7.35 -15.78 3.82
CA ASP A 90 -7.50 -16.72 2.71
C ASP A 90 -8.95 -17.20 2.59
N THR A 91 -9.37 -17.49 1.36
CA THR A 91 -10.72 -17.99 1.08
C THR A 91 -10.85 -19.46 1.45
N LEU A 92 -11.93 -19.81 2.16
CA LEU A 92 -12.35 -21.18 2.42
C LEU A 92 -13.20 -21.77 1.28
N GLY A 93 -13.51 -20.98 0.23
CA GLY A 93 -14.47 -21.36 -0.81
C GLY A 93 -15.93 -21.09 -0.43
N GLN A 94 -16.87 -21.57 -1.27
CA GLN A 94 -18.30 -21.21 -1.18
C GLN A 94 -19.09 -21.98 -0.11
N SER A 95 -18.60 -23.15 0.33
CA SER A 95 -19.19 -23.94 1.42
C SER A 95 -18.26 -25.10 1.75
N THR A 96 -17.74 -25.14 2.97
CA THR A 96 -17.11 -26.34 3.56
C THR A 96 -18.02 -26.87 4.67
N LEU A 97 -18.17 -28.19 4.72
CA LEU A 97 -18.89 -28.88 5.79
C LEU A 97 -17.88 -29.35 6.83
N ASP A 98 -18.34 -29.54 8.07
CA ASP A 98 -17.57 -30.20 9.14
C ASP A 98 -16.15 -29.62 9.38
N ASN A 99 -16.04 -28.29 9.46
CA ASN A 99 -14.79 -27.64 9.86
C ASN A 99 -14.60 -27.72 11.37
N THR A 100 -13.36 -27.84 11.82
CA THR A 100 -13.00 -27.70 13.22
C THR A 100 -12.32 -26.36 13.44
N LEU A 101 -12.86 -25.54 14.35
CA LEU A 101 -12.22 -24.32 14.79
C LEU A 101 -11.38 -24.62 16.02
N VAL A 102 -10.12 -24.21 15.96
CA VAL A 102 -9.15 -24.32 17.05
C VAL A 102 -8.78 -22.89 17.48
N PRO A 103 -9.47 -22.32 18.48
CA PRO A 103 -9.08 -21.04 19.05
C PRO A 103 -7.68 -21.13 19.66
N ASP A 104 -6.90 -20.06 19.52
CA ASP A 104 -5.57 -19.93 20.11
C ASP A 104 -5.57 -18.80 21.14
N THR A 105 -6.23 -19.06 22.27
CA THR A 105 -6.34 -18.10 23.37
C THR A 105 -4.99 -17.91 24.07
N VAL A 106 -4.15 -18.96 24.04
CA VAL A 106 -2.76 -18.93 24.51
C VAL A 106 -1.97 -17.86 23.76
N GLU A 107 -1.97 -17.88 22.43
CA GLU A 107 -1.26 -16.88 21.63
C GLU A 107 -1.83 -15.48 21.84
N PHE A 108 -3.16 -15.35 21.94
CA PHE A 108 -3.82 -14.07 22.21
C PHE A 108 -3.30 -13.42 23.50
N PHE A 109 -3.31 -14.16 24.62
CA PHE A 109 -2.83 -13.65 25.89
C PHE A 109 -1.31 -13.46 25.93
N ARG A 110 -0.54 -14.32 25.26
CA ARG A 110 0.92 -14.15 25.12
C ARG A 110 1.24 -12.82 24.43
N LEU A 111 0.64 -12.54 23.27
CA LEU A 111 0.86 -11.30 22.54
C LEU A 111 0.46 -10.07 23.36
N ALA A 112 -0.66 -10.14 24.09
CA ALA A 112 -1.11 -9.05 24.94
C ALA A 112 -0.18 -8.83 26.15
N SER A 113 0.26 -9.90 26.80
CA SER A 113 1.23 -9.86 27.90
C SER A 113 2.55 -9.25 27.45
N GLU A 114 3.10 -9.72 26.34
CA GLU A 114 4.36 -9.21 25.77
C GLU A 114 4.27 -7.74 25.39
N ARG A 115 3.11 -7.31 24.87
CA ARG A 115 2.85 -5.90 24.57
C ARG A 115 2.98 -5.02 25.80
N LEU A 116 2.33 -5.40 26.91
CA LEU A 116 2.35 -4.61 28.13
C LEU A 116 3.72 -4.64 28.82
N ALA A 117 4.39 -5.79 28.82
CA ALA A 117 5.76 -5.92 29.32
C ALA A 117 6.74 -5.04 28.51
N ASP A 118 6.60 -4.99 27.18
CA ASP A 118 7.39 -4.12 26.32
C ASP A 118 7.12 -2.63 26.59
N MET A 119 5.87 -2.26 26.91
CA MET A 119 5.52 -0.90 27.32
C MET A 119 6.14 -0.51 28.66
N ALA A 120 6.20 -1.44 29.62
CA ALA A 120 6.83 -1.22 30.92
C ALA A 120 8.36 -1.09 30.78
N ALA A 121 8.98 -1.95 29.97
CA ALA A 121 10.44 -1.98 29.76
C ALA A 121 10.96 -0.80 28.92
N HIS A 122 10.18 -0.32 27.95
CA HIS A 122 10.60 0.71 26.99
C HIS A 122 9.61 1.90 26.96
N PRO A 123 9.42 2.62 28.08
CA PRO A 123 8.38 3.65 28.20
C PRO A 123 8.57 4.83 27.23
N GLU A 124 9.81 5.16 26.85
CA GLU A 124 10.15 6.18 25.85
C GLU A 124 9.68 5.80 24.44
N SER A 125 9.51 4.50 24.19
CA SER A 125 8.99 3.96 22.95
C SER A 125 7.46 3.99 22.89
N TYR A 126 6.78 4.62 23.86
CA TYR A 126 5.32 4.77 23.95
C TYR A 126 4.91 6.18 24.42
N ALA A 127 3.62 6.51 24.31
CA ALA A 127 3.08 7.79 24.75
C ALA A 127 2.33 7.60 26.08
N LEU A 128 3.09 7.32 27.13
CA LEU A 128 2.53 6.88 28.43
C LEU A 128 1.99 8.02 29.31
N GLY A 129 2.28 9.28 28.98
CA GLY A 129 1.87 10.44 29.79
C GLY A 129 0.34 10.53 30.02
N PRO A 130 -0.50 10.49 28.95
CA PRO A 130 -1.94 10.42 29.12
C PRO A 130 -2.42 9.12 29.80
N ALA A 131 -1.78 7.98 29.48
CA ALA A 131 -2.15 6.68 30.05
C ALA A 131 -2.01 6.63 31.58
N GLU A 132 -1.03 7.35 32.15
CA GLU A 132 -0.85 7.45 33.60
C GLU A 132 -2.09 7.99 34.32
N ARG A 133 -2.89 8.84 33.65
CA ARG A 133 -4.13 9.39 34.21
C ARG A 133 -5.23 8.34 34.38
N LEU A 134 -5.10 7.18 33.73
CA LEU A 134 -6.00 6.05 33.90
C LEU A 134 -5.66 5.17 35.09
N ALA A 135 -4.42 5.24 35.62
CA ALA A 135 -4.01 4.38 36.73
C ALA A 135 -4.98 4.43 37.93
N PRO A 136 -5.50 5.60 38.39
CA PRO A 136 -6.47 5.65 39.49
C PRO A 136 -7.82 4.96 39.19
N TRP A 137 -8.16 4.77 37.92
CA TRP A 137 -9.38 4.10 37.47
C TRP A 137 -9.19 2.59 37.30
N LEU A 138 -7.97 2.15 37.01
CA LEU A 138 -7.66 0.76 36.65
C LEU A 138 -6.94 -0.02 37.77
N ASP A 139 -6.33 0.67 38.74
CA ASP A 139 -5.62 0.04 39.86
C ASP A 139 -6.56 -0.90 40.65
N PRO A 140 -6.27 -2.22 40.67
CA PRO A 140 -7.14 -3.22 41.28
C PRO A 140 -7.21 -3.12 42.81
N GLU A 141 -6.21 -2.52 43.47
CA GLU A 141 -6.08 -2.57 44.94
C GLU A 141 -6.67 -1.34 45.67
N HIS A 142 -6.93 -0.22 44.96
CA HIS A 142 -7.19 1.08 45.59
C HIS A 142 -8.47 1.79 45.12
N ASN A 143 -9.53 1.03 44.86
CA ASN A 143 -10.72 1.52 44.17
C ASN A 143 -11.50 2.63 44.93
N GLU A 144 -11.47 2.63 46.27
CA GLU A 144 -12.13 3.66 47.10
C GLU A 144 -11.20 4.82 47.48
N ALA A 145 -9.91 4.54 47.74
CA ALA A 145 -8.90 5.56 48.09
C ALA A 145 -8.57 6.51 46.91
N ASN A 146 -8.84 6.06 45.67
CA ASN A 146 -8.57 6.83 44.46
C ASN A 146 -9.65 7.85 44.08
N ALA A 147 -10.73 8.01 44.86
CA ALA A 147 -11.81 8.95 44.55
C ALA A 147 -11.31 10.39 44.31
N SER A 148 -10.44 10.90 45.20
CA SER A 148 -9.82 12.22 45.06
C SER A 148 -8.84 12.32 43.87
N ALA A 149 -8.15 11.21 43.53
CA ALA A 149 -7.25 11.14 42.39
C ALA A 149 -8.00 11.13 41.04
N ARG A 150 -9.22 10.56 41.00
CA ARG A 150 -10.10 10.58 39.82
C ARG A 150 -10.69 11.95 39.53
N THR A 151 -10.98 12.72 40.58
CA THR A 151 -11.45 14.11 40.46
C THR A 151 -10.33 15.12 40.20
N GLY A 152 -9.09 14.77 40.53
CA GLY A 152 -7.91 15.63 40.36
C GLY A 152 -7.23 15.53 38.99
N ALA A 153 -7.64 14.60 38.12
CA ALA A 153 -7.12 14.52 36.76
C ALA A 153 -7.54 15.76 35.96
N SER A 154 -6.59 16.43 35.31
CA SER A 154 -6.91 17.58 34.45
C SER A 154 -7.86 17.13 33.34
N ALA A 155 -9.01 17.79 33.25
CA ALA A 155 -10.02 17.55 32.22
C ALA A 155 -9.48 17.72 30.79
N ALA A 156 -8.35 18.43 30.63
CA ALA A 156 -7.65 18.60 29.36
C ALA A 156 -6.96 17.31 28.86
N ILE A 157 -6.57 16.40 29.76
CA ILE A 157 -5.88 15.14 29.41
C ILE A 157 -6.82 13.94 29.55
N LEU A 158 -7.66 13.90 30.59
CA LEU A 158 -8.64 12.83 30.77
C LEU A 158 -10.04 13.45 30.91
N THR A 159 -10.93 13.13 29.98
CA THR A 159 -12.32 13.56 30.01
C THR A 159 -13.23 12.36 30.21
N THR A 160 -14.22 12.49 31.08
CA THR A 160 -15.23 11.45 31.29
C THR A 160 -16.59 11.91 30.76
N MET A 161 -17.32 10.97 30.14
CA MET A 161 -18.63 11.20 29.56
C MET A 161 -19.57 10.07 29.97
N TRP A 162 -20.08 10.18 31.19
CA TRP A 162 -21.07 9.25 31.74
C TRP A 162 -22.48 9.75 31.45
N HIS A 163 -23.31 8.87 30.91
CA HIS A 163 -24.71 9.17 30.67
C HIS A 163 -25.53 7.89 30.50
N ASP A 164 -26.70 7.85 31.14
CA ASP A 164 -27.59 6.68 31.15
C ASP A 164 -28.25 6.45 29.78
N ASP A 165 -28.61 7.54 29.08
CA ASP A 165 -29.09 7.47 27.71
C ASP A 165 -27.92 7.43 26.71
N GLN A 166 -27.84 6.33 25.98
CA GLN A 166 -26.87 6.09 24.92
C GLN A 166 -26.97 7.11 23.77
N VAL A 167 -28.18 7.53 23.39
CA VAL A 167 -28.36 8.45 22.25
C VAL A 167 -27.80 9.84 22.60
N ALA A 168 -28.11 10.34 23.79
CA ALA A 168 -27.53 11.58 24.30
C ALA A 168 -25.99 11.50 24.41
N ARG A 169 -25.45 10.37 24.90
CA ARG A 169 -23.98 10.15 24.95
C ARG A 169 -23.36 10.20 23.56
N TRP A 170 -23.94 9.46 22.61
CA TRP A 170 -23.45 9.42 21.24
C TRP A 170 -23.55 10.77 20.55
N THR A 171 -24.59 11.56 20.82
CA THR A 171 -24.72 12.93 20.29
C THR A 171 -23.58 13.83 20.77
N LYS A 172 -23.19 13.72 22.05
CA LYS A 172 -22.03 14.45 22.60
C LYS A 172 -20.72 13.94 21.98
N LEU A 173 -20.52 12.63 21.88
CA LEU A 173 -19.36 12.03 21.22
C LEU A 173 -19.25 12.43 19.75
N GLY A 174 -20.38 12.45 19.03
CA GLY A 174 -20.44 12.86 17.62
C GLY A 174 -20.03 14.32 17.43
N THR A 175 -20.52 15.21 18.30
CA THR A 175 -20.11 16.63 18.30
C THR A 175 -18.60 16.77 18.54
N LEU A 176 -18.08 16.02 19.51
CA LEU A 176 -16.65 15.99 19.82
C LEU A 176 -15.83 15.45 18.65
N ALA A 177 -16.26 14.35 18.04
CA ALA A 177 -15.59 13.75 16.89
C ALA A 177 -15.53 14.73 15.70
N VAL A 178 -16.63 15.43 15.41
CA VAL A 178 -16.66 16.50 14.38
C VAL A 178 -15.60 17.58 14.68
N ASN A 179 -15.52 18.04 15.93
CA ASN A 179 -14.53 19.03 16.34
C ASN A 179 -13.10 18.50 16.18
N LEU A 180 -12.82 17.27 16.62
CA LEU A 180 -11.50 16.65 16.46
C LEU A 180 -11.11 16.51 14.98
N MET A 181 -12.04 16.08 14.13
CA MET A 181 -11.80 15.95 12.68
C MET A 181 -11.50 17.31 12.03
N ARG A 182 -12.23 18.37 12.42
CA ARG A 182 -11.99 19.74 11.92
C ARG A 182 -10.62 20.29 12.35
N HIS A 183 -10.14 19.91 13.53
CA HIS A 183 -8.79 20.25 14.01
C HIS A 183 -7.72 19.26 13.53
N ASN A 184 -8.05 18.39 12.57
CA ASN A 184 -7.14 17.45 11.94
C ASN A 184 -6.49 16.45 12.93
N LYS A 185 -7.15 16.18 14.06
CA LYS A 185 -6.68 15.26 15.09
C LYS A 185 -6.86 13.81 14.65
N ARG A 186 -5.89 12.96 15.00
CA ARG A 186 -5.96 11.51 14.80
C ARG A 186 -6.57 10.86 16.03
N VAL A 187 -7.67 10.16 15.82
CA VAL A 187 -8.51 9.60 16.87
C VAL A 187 -8.48 8.08 16.74
N LEU A 188 -8.21 7.41 17.86
CA LEU A 188 -8.46 5.99 18.03
C LEU A 188 -9.75 5.84 18.83
N LEU A 189 -10.74 5.18 18.26
CA LEU A 189 -11.96 4.82 18.95
C LEU A 189 -11.95 3.32 19.21
N VAL A 190 -12.14 2.95 20.47
CA VAL A 190 -12.28 1.56 20.88
C VAL A 190 -13.63 1.32 21.54
N ALA A 191 -14.18 0.14 21.31
CA ALA A 191 -15.39 -0.36 21.95
C ALA A 191 -15.17 -1.79 22.42
N PRO A 192 -15.89 -2.27 23.46
CA PRO A 192 -15.63 -3.58 24.07
C PRO A 192 -15.91 -4.77 23.15
N THR A 193 -16.75 -4.61 22.12
CA THR A 193 -17.10 -5.68 21.18
C THR A 193 -17.16 -5.16 19.74
N HIS A 194 -17.06 -6.07 18.77
CA HIS A 194 -17.24 -5.74 17.35
C HIS A 194 -18.61 -5.12 17.06
N ASP A 195 -19.68 -5.61 17.71
CA ASP A 195 -21.04 -5.05 17.54
C ASP A 195 -21.10 -3.60 18.05
N ALA A 196 -20.54 -3.32 19.23
CA ALA A 196 -20.51 -1.97 19.77
C ALA A 196 -19.69 -1.02 18.88
N ALA A 197 -18.53 -1.48 18.39
CA ALA A 197 -17.67 -0.74 17.48
C ALA A 197 -18.39 -0.36 16.17
N ASP A 198 -19.14 -1.30 15.59
CA ASP A 198 -19.84 -1.10 14.33
C ASP A 198 -21.04 -0.14 14.47
N ARG A 199 -21.80 -0.24 15.58
CA ARG A 199 -22.93 0.67 15.80
C ARG A 199 -22.46 2.11 16.03
N VAL A 200 -21.44 2.32 16.86
CA VAL A 200 -20.90 3.67 17.10
C VAL A 200 -20.24 4.23 15.83
N LEU A 201 -19.58 3.39 15.02
CA LEU A 201 -19.07 3.79 13.71
C LEU A 201 -20.18 4.26 12.78
N GLY A 202 -21.29 3.53 12.68
CA GLY A 202 -22.45 3.94 11.88
C GLY A 202 -23.04 5.27 12.32
N PHE A 203 -23.19 5.46 13.63
CA PHE A 203 -23.64 6.73 14.20
C PHE A 203 -22.68 7.89 13.88
N LEU A 204 -21.37 7.70 14.05
CA LEU A 204 -20.37 8.72 13.74
C LEU A 204 -20.30 9.02 12.25
N ALA A 205 -20.41 8.00 11.38
CA ALA A 205 -20.48 8.20 9.93
C ALA A 205 -21.67 9.06 9.53
N LYS A 206 -22.86 8.78 10.08
CA LYS A 206 -24.06 9.61 9.88
C LYS A 206 -23.85 11.03 10.39
N THR A 207 -23.23 11.19 11.57
CA THR A 207 -22.96 12.50 12.17
C THR A 207 -21.98 13.33 11.34
N LEU A 208 -20.86 12.74 10.92
CA LEU A 208 -19.87 13.41 10.07
C LEU A 208 -20.43 13.75 8.69
N ARG A 209 -21.27 12.88 8.12
CA ARG A 209 -22.02 13.16 6.88
C ARG A 209 -22.91 14.39 7.04
N ASN A 210 -23.67 14.46 8.14
CA ASN A 210 -24.55 15.61 8.44
C ASN A 210 -23.75 16.89 8.71
N ALA A 211 -22.50 16.78 9.18
CA ALA A 211 -21.58 17.90 9.36
C ALA A 211 -20.81 18.29 8.08
N ALA A 212 -21.19 17.73 6.91
CA ALA A 212 -20.55 17.95 5.60
C ALA A 212 -19.05 17.62 5.55
N LEU A 213 -18.59 16.66 6.36
CA LEU A 213 -17.21 16.17 6.34
C LEU A 213 -17.07 14.96 5.41
N PRO A 214 -15.88 14.73 4.80
CA PRO A 214 -15.63 13.59 3.92
C PRO A 214 -15.48 12.28 4.73
N PHE A 215 -16.55 11.83 5.37
CA PHE A 215 -16.55 10.74 6.35
C PHE A 215 -15.98 9.42 5.81
N THR A 216 -16.14 9.12 4.52
CA THR A 216 -15.61 7.89 3.89
C THR A 216 -14.08 7.85 3.80
N SER A 217 -13.40 8.99 3.73
CA SER A 217 -11.93 9.03 3.73
C SER A 217 -11.35 9.14 5.14
N LEU A 218 -12.09 9.79 6.05
CA LEU A 218 -11.68 10.04 7.43
C LEU A 218 -11.79 8.80 8.33
N LEU A 219 -12.91 8.07 8.22
CA LEU A 219 -13.24 6.92 9.05
C LEU A 219 -12.63 5.63 8.48
N SER A 220 -12.15 4.77 9.37
CA SER A 220 -11.73 3.41 9.03
C SER A 220 -12.07 2.45 10.17
N ARG A 221 -12.73 1.34 9.84
CA ARG A 221 -12.89 0.17 10.72
C ARG A 221 -11.69 -0.73 10.47
N TYR A 222 -10.88 -1.03 11.48
CA TYR A 222 -9.66 -1.81 11.26
C TYR A 222 -9.96 -3.25 10.82
N GLU A 223 -10.87 -3.93 11.52
CA GLU A 223 -11.38 -5.25 11.18
C GLU A 223 -12.52 -5.17 10.15
N ILE A 224 -12.96 -6.33 9.64
CA ILE A 224 -14.20 -6.40 8.87
C ILE A 224 -15.39 -6.05 9.79
N ALA A 225 -16.34 -5.26 9.27
CA ALA A 225 -17.55 -4.95 10.03
C ALA A 225 -18.37 -6.24 10.19
N ALA A 226 -18.71 -6.58 11.44
CA ALA A 226 -19.60 -7.68 11.77
C ALA A 226 -21.06 -7.35 11.42
N LEU A 227 -21.43 -6.07 11.42
CA LEU A 227 -22.73 -5.58 10.95
C LEU A 227 -22.63 -5.08 9.50
N GLN A 228 -23.61 -5.44 8.67
CA GLN A 228 -23.67 -4.95 7.27
C GLN A 228 -23.98 -3.46 7.19
N GLN A 229 -24.86 -2.98 8.07
CA GLN A 229 -25.29 -1.59 8.14
C GLN A 229 -25.58 -1.15 9.58
N ALA A 230 -25.38 0.15 9.85
CA ALA A 230 -25.81 0.79 11.09
C ALA A 230 -26.27 2.22 10.78
N GLU A 231 -27.38 2.66 11.38
CA GLU A 231 -27.94 4.01 11.16
C GLU A 231 -28.21 4.35 9.68
N GLY A 232 -28.53 3.34 8.86
CA GLY A 232 -28.72 3.48 7.41
C GLY A 232 -27.43 3.74 6.62
N ILE A 233 -26.27 3.52 7.23
CA ILE A 233 -24.96 3.59 6.58
C ILE A 233 -24.44 2.16 6.34
N PRO A 234 -24.07 1.79 5.10
CA PRO A 234 -23.39 0.54 4.84
C PRO A 234 -21.97 0.58 5.41
N LEU A 235 -21.62 -0.38 6.27
CA LEU A 235 -20.35 -0.34 7.01
C LEU A 235 -19.17 -0.93 6.24
N GLY A 236 -19.43 -1.84 5.28
CA GLY A 236 -18.38 -2.52 4.51
C GLY A 236 -17.41 -1.58 3.79
N GLN A 237 -17.82 -0.35 3.45
CA GLN A 237 -16.95 0.64 2.81
C GLN A 237 -15.89 1.26 3.75
N PHE A 238 -16.05 1.12 5.06
CA PHE A 238 -15.10 1.66 6.05
C PHE A 238 -14.00 0.67 6.42
N GLY A 239 -14.12 -0.60 6.03
CA GLY A 239 -13.11 -1.62 6.31
C GLY A 239 -11.73 -1.18 5.83
N PHE A 240 -10.73 -1.28 6.69
CA PHE A 240 -9.36 -0.86 6.42
C PHE A 240 -8.82 -1.52 5.15
N GLU A 241 -9.00 -2.84 5.04
CA GLU A 241 -8.57 -3.62 3.87
C GLU A 241 -9.32 -3.24 2.59
N VAL A 242 -10.61 -2.92 2.68
CA VAL A 242 -11.39 -2.42 1.53
C VAL A 242 -10.84 -1.10 1.05
N GLN A 243 -10.60 -0.16 1.97
CA GLN A 243 -10.10 1.16 1.63
C GLN A 243 -8.66 1.08 1.11
N MET A 244 -7.85 0.21 1.72
CA MET A 244 -6.48 -0.03 1.36
C MET A 244 -6.38 -0.68 -0.02
N HIS A 245 -7.15 -1.73 -0.28
CA HIS A 245 -7.23 -2.37 -1.60
C HIS A 245 -7.74 -1.41 -2.66
N LYS A 246 -8.74 -0.56 -2.38
CA LYS A 246 -9.18 0.50 -3.31
C LYS A 246 -8.11 1.55 -3.57
N PHE A 247 -7.34 1.92 -2.54
CA PHE A 247 -6.25 2.88 -2.66
C PHE A 247 -5.08 2.28 -3.45
N PHE A 248 -4.67 1.05 -3.15
CA PHE A 248 -3.59 0.36 -3.85
C PHE A 248 -3.98 -0.14 -5.21
N ALA A 249 -5.21 -0.57 -5.49
CA ALA A 249 -5.63 -0.91 -6.85
C ALA A 249 -5.42 0.29 -7.80
N LYS A 250 -5.72 1.51 -7.35
CA LYS A 250 -5.43 2.75 -8.10
C LYS A 250 -3.94 3.06 -8.20
N SER A 251 -3.17 2.77 -7.15
CA SER A 251 -1.72 2.98 -7.12
C SER A 251 -0.95 1.92 -7.93
N TRP A 252 -1.40 0.68 -7.92
CA TRP A 252 -0.86 -0.47 -8.62
C TRP A 252 -1.14 -0.37 -10.11
N SER A 253 -2.36 0.03 -10.53
CA SER A 253 -2.58 0.36 -11.95
C SER A 253 -1.61 1.45 -12.42
N HIS A 254 -1.29 2.41 -11.55
CA HIS A 254 -0.31 3.44 -11.85
C HIS A 254 1.13 2.91 -11.86
N LYS A 255 1.50 2.02 -10.92
CA LYS A 255 2.80 1.34 -10.87
C LYS A 255 3.02 0.38 -12.04
N ASP A 256 2.01 -0.37 -12.47
CA ASP A 256 2.08 -1.29 -13.61
C ASP A 256 2.22 -0.50 -14.90
N THR A 257 1.43 0.57 -15.06
CA THR A 257 1.61 1.51 -16.18
C THR A 257 3.02 2.12 -16.15
N LEU A 258 3.53 2.52 -14.98
CA LEU A 258 4.88 3.04 -14.81
C LEU A 258 5.96 1.98 -15.11
N ARG A 259 5.74 0.73 -14.71
CA ARG A 259 6.62 -0.41 -14.99
C ARG A 259 6.69 -0.68 -16.49
N GLN A 260 5.54 -0.76 -17.17
CA GLN A 260 5.47 -0.91 -18.62
C GLN A 260 6.18 0.23 -19.36
N LYS A 261 5.91 1.49 -18.97
CA LYS A 261 6.61 2.67 -19.52
C LYS A 261 8.12 2.60 -19.30
N TYR A 262 8.54 2.18 -18.11
CA TYR A 262 9.96 2.08 -17.74
C TYR A 262 10.68 0.94 -18.49
N GLU A 263 10.05 -0.22 -18.64
CA GLU A 263 10.55 -1.35 -19.42
C GLU A 263 10.67 -0.96 -20.90
N ARG A 264 9.62 -0.36 -21.46
CA ARG A 264 9.62 0.14 -22.84
C ARG A 264 10.71 1.18 -23.09
N PHE A 265 10.91 2.11 -22.16
CA PHE A 265 12.01 3.07 -22.22
C PHE A 265 13.38 2.38 -22.24
N ARG A 266 13.59 1.35 -21.40
CA ARG A 266 14.84 0.57 -21.38
C ARG A 266 15.07 -0.22 -22.66
N GLU A 267 14.01 -0.75 -23.28
CA GLU A 267 14.08 -1.45 -24.55
C GLU A 267 14.45 -0.53 -25.71
N LEU A 268 13.91 0.69 -25.74
CA LEU A 268 14.13 1.63 -26.84
C LEU A 268 15.54 2.21 -26.87
N ILE A 269 16.22 2.36 -25.72
CA ILE A 269 17.58 2.91 -25.64
C ILE A 269 18.57 2.18 -26.57
N PRO A 270 18.79 0.86 -26.47
CA PRO A 270 19.75 0.15 -27.31
C PRO A 270 19.33 0.14 -28.79
N ILE A 271 18.03 0.05 -29.07
CA ILE A 271 17.50 0.06 -30.45
C ILE A 271 17.80 1.41 -31.13
N LEU A 272 17.54 2.52 -30.44
CA LEU A 272 17.81 3.87 -30.94
C LEU A 272 19.30 4.14 -31.10
N ALA A 273 20.13 3.67 -30.16
CA ALA A 273 21.58 3.79 -30.27
C ALA A 273 22.12 3.05 -31.50
N TYR A 274 21.70 1.80 -31.70
CA TYR A 274 22.09 0.98 -32.84
C TYR A 274 21.65 1.61 -34.18
N LYS A 275 20.37 1.98 -34.29
CA LYS A 275 19.85 2.60 -35.52
C LYS A 275 20.47 3.98 -35.79
N GLY A 276 20.75 4.75 -34.74
CA GLY A 276 21.47 6.02 -34.84
C GLY A 276 22.91 5.85 -35.35
N GLN A 277 23.60 4.78 -34.96
CA GLN A 277 24.92 4.44 -35.49
C GLN A 277 24.84 4.08 -36.98
N LYS A 278 23.88 3.22 -37.36
CA LYS A 278 23.68 2.84 -38.78
C LYS A 278 23.30 4.01 -39.68
N GLN A 279 22.56 4.98 -39.15
CA GLN A 279 22.26 6.22 -39.86
C GLN A 279 23.54 7.04 -40.12
N ARG A 280 24.44 7.15 -39.14
CA ARG A 280 25.74 7.84 -39.32
C ARG A 280 26.61 7.12 -40.35
N ASP A 281 26.71 5.79 -40.25
CA ASP A 281 27.46 4.98 -41.22
C ASP A 281 26.91 5.21 -42.64
N MET A 282 25.57 5.25 -42.80
CA MET A 282 24.94 5.54 -44.08
C MET A 282 25.24 6.95 -44.59
N ASP A 283 25.20 7.96 -43.72
CA ASP A 283 25.46 9.35 -44.08
C ASP A 283 26.94 9.55 -44.49
N GLU A 284 27.87 8.84 -43.87
CA GLU A 284 29.28 8.79 -44.28
C GLU A 284 29.45 8.18 -45.68
N VAL A 285 28.74 7.07 -45.97
CA VAL A 285 28.80 6.42 -47.29
C VAL A 285 28.15 7.31 -48.36
N LYS A 286 27.05 8.00 -48.07
CA LYS A 286 26.43 8.98 -48.99
C LYS A 286 27.36 10.15 -49.27
N LEU A 287 28.08 10.62 -48.26
CA LEU A 287 29.08 11.68 -48.44
C LEU A 287 30.23 11.21 -49.33
N LEU A 288 30.67 9.96 -49.19
CA LEU A 288 31.65 9.35 -50.08
C LEU A 288 31.14 9.26 -51.52
N GLU A 289 29.93 8.74 -51.73
CA GLU A 289 29.28 8.69 -53.04
C GLU A 289 29.25 10.08 -53.70
N TRP A 290 28.83 11.10 -52.95
CA TRP A 290 28.79 12.47 -53.42
C TRP A 290 30.17 13.00 -53.83
N ARG A 291 31.21 12.73 -53.03
CA ARG A 291 32.59 13.12 -53.36
C ARG A 291 33.11 12.43 -54.62
N LEU A 292 32.84 11.13 -54.77
CA LEU A 292 33.22 10.37 -55.95
C LEU A 292 32.53 10.91 -57.21
N MET A 293 31.23 11.18 -57.13
CA MET A 293 30.46 11.77 -58.24
C MET A 293 30.96 13.17 -58.61
N ALA A 294 31.36 13.99 -57.63
CA ALA A 294 31.98 15.27 -57.88
C ALA A 294 33.30 15.13 -58.68
N GLN A 295 34.18 14.18 -58.31
CA GLN A 295 35.41 13.91 -59.04
C GLN A 295 35.15 13.39 -60.46
N VAL A 296 34.15 12.52 -60.64
CA VAL A 296 33.72 12.07 -61.98
C VAL A 296 33.30 13.25 -62.84
N SER A 297 32.49 14.17 -62.29
CA SER A 297 32.05 15.37 -63.01
C SER A 297 33.21 16.28 -63.42
N GLU A 298 34.24 16.38 -62.57
CA GLU A 298 35.44 17.16 -62.85
C GLU A 298 36.25 16.58 -64.02
N PHE A 299 36.47 15.26 -64.02
CA PHE A 299 37.14 14.59 -65.13
C PHE A 299 36.32 14.65 -66.42
N GLN A 300 34.99 14.54 -66.35
CA GLN A 300 34.13 14.73 -67.51
C GLN A 300 34.25 16.15 -68.10
N ARG A 301 34.34 17.17 -67.25
CA ARG A 301 34.59 18.56 -67.70
C ARG A 301 35.94 18.68 -68.39
N LYS A 302 37.00 18.11 -67.80
CA LYS A 302 38.36 18.09 -68.40
C LYS A 302 38.38 17.38 -69.76
N ILE A 303 37.66 16.26 -69.91
CA ILE A 303 37.52 15.57 -71.20
C ILE A 303 36.79 16.46 -72.21
N LYS A 304 35.67 17.10 -71.84
CA LYS A 304 34.96 18.03 -72.73
C LYS A 304 35.83 19.20 -73.20
N GLU A 305 36.66 19.75 -72.31
CA GLU A 305 37.62 20.80 -72.64
C GLU A 305 38.69 20.30 -73.64
N ILE A 306 39.22 19.08 -73.44
CA ILE A 306 40.16 18.44 -74.37
C ILE A 306 39.50 18.20 -75.74
N ASP A 307 38.28 17.65 -75.77
CA ASP A 307 37.56 17.36 -77.01
C ASP A 307 37.30 18.65 -77.81
N HIS A 308 36.91 19.73 -77.13
CA HIS A 308 36.73 21.03 -77.74
C HIS A 308 38.06 21.62 -78.28
N LEU A 309 39.16 21.45 -77.56
CA LEU A 309 40.49 21.88 -78.00
C LEU A 309 40.98 21.09 -79.21
N LEU A 310 40.79 19.77 -79.22
CA LEU A 310 41.13 18.90 -80.36
C LEU A 310 40.34 19.28 -81.62
N ALA A 311 39.03 19.52 -81.48
CA ALA A 311 38.17 19.92 -82.61
C ALA A 311 38.57 21.27 -83.23
N LYS A 312 39.15 22.18 -82.44
CA LYS A 312 39.58 23.51 -82.91
C LYS A 312 41.07 23.59 -83.21
N TYR A 313 41.84 22.54 -82.92
CA TYR A 313 43.31 22.60 -82.89
C TYR A 313 43.92 23.06 -84.22
N GLU A 314 43.42 22.54 -85.34
CA GLU A 314 43.92 22.87 -86.69
C GLU A 314 43.55 24.29 -87.14
N SER A 315 42.45 24.83 -86.61
CA SER A 315 41.99 26.20 -86.88
C SER A 315 42.76 27.29 -86.11
N LEU A 316 43.69 26.89 -85.22
CA LEU A 316 44.45 27.82 -84.41
C LEU A 316 45.66 28.43 -85.17
N PRO A 317 45.97 29.72 -84.96
CA PRO A 317 47.18 30.36 -85.47
C PRO A 317 48.45 29.58 -85.08
N ILE A 318 49.43 29.53 -86.00
CA ILE A 318 50.67 28.72 -85.87
C ILE A 318 51.43 29.02 -84.56
N TRP A 319 51.52 30.30 -84.15
CA TRP A 319 52.16 30.69 -82.89
C TRP A 319 51.47 30.13 -81.63
N LYS A 320 50.13 30.00 -81.65
CA LYS A 320 49.37 29.37 -80.54
C LYS A 320 49.62 27.86 -80.48
N ARG A 321 49.73 27.18 -81.63
CA ARG A 321 50.06 25.75 -81.69
C ARG A 321 51.48 25.47 -81.19
N LEU A 322 52.45 26.28 -81.59
CA LEU A 322 53.84 26.22 -81.07
C LEU A 322 53.88 26.43 -79.54
N GLY A 323 53.15 27.42 -79.01
CA GLY A 323 53.04 27.64 -77.57
C GLY A 323 52.32 26.52 -76.81
N MET A 324 51.36 25.83 -77.45
CA MET A 324 50.72 24.65 -76.86
C MET A 324 51.66 23.43 -76.87
N GLN A 325 52.50 23.28 -77.89
CA GLN A 325 53.51 22.22 -77.95
C GLN A 325 54.59 22.36 -76.85
N THR A 326 55.04 23.58 -76.53
CA THR A 326 55.99 23.81 -75.42
C THR A 326 55.38 23.55 -74.05
N MET A 327 54.05 23.68 -73.91
CA MET A 327 53.30 23.31 -72.71
C MET A 327 52.86 21.82 -72.68
N GLY A 328 53.34 21.00 -73.62
CA GLY A 328 53.00 19.58 -73.67
C GLY A 328 51.55 19.28 -74.06
N LYS A 329 50.87 20.20 -74.75
CA LYS A 329 49.49 20.07 -75.25
C LYS A 329 49.47 19.91 -76.78
N ASN A 330 50.13 18.87 -77.29
CA ASN A 330 50.02 18.48 -78.69
C ASN A 330 48.84 17.51 -78.89
N VAL A 331 48.52 17.14 -80.13
CA VAL A 331 47.38 16.25 -80.42
C VAL A 331 47.53 14.88 -79.75
N GLU A 332 48.74 14.33 -79.72
CA GLU A 332 49.05 13.02 -79.13
C GLU A 332 48.89 13.04 -77.60
N THR A 333 49.51 14.00 -76.90
CA THR A 333 49.43 14.12 -75.44
C THR A 333 48.03 14.46 -74.97
N LEU A 334 47.26 15.28 -75.71
CA LEU A 334 45.85 15.53 -75.43
C LEU A 334 45.02 14.24 -75.57
N SER A 335 45.34 13.39 -76.55
CA SER A 335 44.69 12.08 -76.71
C SER A 335 45.05 11.11 -75.57
N GLU A 336 46.27 11.17 -75.05
CA GLU A 336 46.72 10.40 -73.88
C GLU A 336 46.05 10.87 -72.59
N TYR A 337 45.97 12.17 -72.34
CA TYR A 337 45.23 12.73 -71.20
C TYR A 337 43.74 12.36 -71.24
N ARG A 338 43.14 12.35 -72.43
CA ARG A 338 41.76 11.88 -72.60
C ARG A 338 41.62 10.42 -72.22
N LYS A 339 42.52 9.53 -72.67
CA LYS A 339 42.52 8.12 -72.28
C LYS A 339 42.70 7.94 -70.77
N LEU A 340 43.62 8.70 -70.17
CA LEU A 340 43.89 8.66 -68.72
C LEU A 340 42.67 9.12 -67.90
N TYR A 341 42.04 10.23 -68.26
CA TYR A 341 40.81 10.67 -67.58
C TYR A 341 39.64 9.71 -67.78
N THR A 342 39.54 9.07 -68.94
CA THR A 342 38.52 8.04 -69.20
C THR A 342 38.74 6.82 -68.32
N GLY A 343 39.99 6.38 -68.15
CA GLY A 343 40.36 5.31 -67.22
C GLY A 343 40.06 5.66 -65.76
N ASN A 344 40.37 6.89 -65.34
CA ASN A 344 40.05 7.38 -64.00
C ASN A 344 38.55 7.45 -63.73
N ILE A 345 37.74 7.88 -64.72
CA ILE A 345 36.28 7.85 -64.62
C ILE A 345 35.78 6.42 -64.44
N ALA A 346 36.29 5.45 -65.22
CA ALA A 346 35.88 4.05 -65.08
C ALA A 346 36.23 3.47 -63.70
N ALA A 347 37.40 3.81 -63.15
CA ALA A 347 37.81 3.40 -61.80
C ALA A 347 36.91 4.02 -60.71
N LEU A 348 36.64 5.33 -60.78
CA LEU A 348 35.77 6.02 -59.83
C LEU A 348 34.31 5.53 -59.90
N MET A 349 33.81 5.23 -61.09
CA MET A 349 32.46 4.67 -61.25
C MET A 349 32.31 3.31 -60.57
N LYS A 350 33.36 2.48 -60.57
CA LYS A 350 33.36 1.21 -59.82
C LYS A 350 33.29 1.45 -58.31
N GLU A 351 33.95 2.47 -57.79
CA GLU A 351 33.86 2.86 -56.38
C GLU A 351 32.47 3.42 -56.02
N VAL A 352 31.84 4.18 -56.94
CA VAL A 352 30.46 4.66 -56.78
C VAL A 352 29.47 3.48 -56.69
N GLU A 353 29.62 2.46 -57.53
CA GLU A 353 28.77 1.26 -57.48
C GLU A 353 28.89 0.53 -56.14
N ILE A 354 30.11 0.42 -55.59
CA ILE A 354 30.35 -0.16 -54.26
C ILE A 354 29.68 0.68 -53.17
N ALA A 355 29.81 2.01 -53.23
CA ALA A 355 29.15 2.91 -52.28
C ALA A 355 27.62 2.80 -52.36
N GLN A 356 27.05 2.73 -53.57
CA GLN A 356 25.62 2.55 -53.80
C GLN A 356 25.10 1.20 -53.29
N ALA A 357 25.86 0.11 -53.49
CA ALA A 357 25.53 -1.20 -52.93
C ALA A 357 25.49 -1.14 -51.40
N ARG A 358 26.48 -0.48 -50.78
CA ARG A 358 26.54 -0.33 -49.33
C ARG A 358 25.40 0.53 -48.77
N ILE A 359 24.98 1.57 -49.48
CA ILE A 359 23.80 2.38 -49.11
C ILE A 359 22.54 1.52 -49.11
N ARG A 360 22.37 0.63 -50.10
CA ARG A 360 21.20 -0.27 -50.18
C ARG A 360 21.16 -1.26 -49.01
N GLU A 361 22.31 -1.74 -48.55
CA GLU A 361 22.42 -2.61 -47.37
C GLU A 361 22.11 -1.88 -46.06
N LEU A 362 22.64 -0.65 -45.90
CA LEU A 362 22.46 0.13 -44.67
C LEU A 362 21.07 0.76 -44.55
N SER A 363 20.39 0.98 -45.67
CA SER A 363 19.07 1.64 -45.69
C SER A 363 18.00 0.97 -44.82
N PRO A 364 17.75 -0.36 -44.87
CA PRO A 364 16.77 -1.01 -43.99
C PRO A 364 17.21 -1.04 -42.51
N GLU A 365 18.51 -1.13 -42.23
CA GLU A 365 19.03 -1.13 -40.86
C GLU A 365 18.88 0.24 -40.20
N ALA A 366 19.22 1.30 -40.94
CA ALA A 366 19.12 2.70 -40.53
C ALA A 366 17.68 3.24 -40.52
N ALA A 367 16.74 2.57 -41.21
CA ALA A 367 15.35 2.99 -41.25
C ALA A 367 14.73 3.04 -39.85
N MET A 368 14.42 4.26 -39.41
CA MET A 368 13.76 4.54 -38.14
C MET A 368 12.24 4.60 -38.34
N PRO A 369 11.46 3.76 -37.66
CA PRO A 369 10.01 3.93 -37.62
C PRO A 369 9.65 5.33 -37.09
N LYS A 370 8.70 5.99 -37.76
CA LYS A 370 8.34 7.40 -37.47
C LYS A 370 7.85 7.62 -36.03
N GLU A 371 7.35 6.56 -35.38
CA GLU A 371 6.74 6.61 -34.06
C GLU A 371 7.73 6.38 -32.91
N MET A 372 8.84 5.67 -33.15
CA MET A 372 9.77 5.26 -32.08
C MET A 372 10.50 6.42 -31.41
N ARG A 373 10.85 7.46 -32.18
CA ARG A 373 11.59 8.62 -31.64
C ARG A 373 10.69 9.54 -30.80
N PRO A 374 9.48 9.91 -31.28
CA PRO A 374 8.49 10.58 -30.43
C PRO A 374 8.12 9.78 -29.18
N GLU A 375 7.95 8.45 -29.29
CA GLU A 375 7.65 7.58 -28.15
C GLU A 375 8.76 7.65 -27.09
N TYR A 376 10.02 7.53 -27.50
CA TYR A 376 11.16 7.63 -26.59
C TYR A 376 11.28 9.01 -25.93
N GLU A 377 11.07 10.10 -26.69
CA GLU A 377 11.13 11.46 -26.15
C GLU A 377 10.02 11.68 -25.11
N ALA A 378 8.80 11.21 -25.37
CA ALA A 378 7.70 11.26 -24.39
C ALA A 378 8.01 10.44 -23.13
N LEU A 379 8.54 9.22 -23.28
CA LEU A 379 8.92 8.36 -22.15
C LEU A 379 10.08 8.95 -21.34
N LYS A 380 11.05 9.57 -22.01
CA LYS A 380 12.18 10.26 -21.37
C LYS A 380 11.69 11.44 -20.53
N ASP A 381 10.76 12.24 -21.06
CA ASP A 381 10.18 13.38 -20.35
C ASP A 381 9.37 12.93 -19.13
N ASP A 382 8.55 11.88 -19.27
CA ASP A 382 7.79 11.29 -18.17
C ASP A 382 8.73 10.80 -17.04
N ILE A 383 9.79 10.09 -17.39
CA ILE A 383 10.79 9.60 -16.42
C ILE A 383 11.56 10.76 -15.78
N SER A 384 11.88 11.80 -16.55
CA SER A 384 12.58 12.99 -16.02
C SER A 384 11.71 13.76 -15.03
N LYS A 385 10.41 13.92 -15.29
CA LYS A 385 9.45 14.54 -14.36
C LYS A 385 9.34 13.80 -13.03
N LEU A 386 9.53 12.48 -13.05
CA LEU A 386 9.52 11.63 -11.86
C LEU A 386 10.84 11.61 -11.09
N GLY A 387 11.82 12.43 -11.48
CA GLY A 387 13.14 12.50 -10.82
C GLY A 387 14.15 11.48 -11.34
N GLY A 388 13.91 10.91 -12.51
CA GLY A 388 14.84 10.02 -13.20
C GLY A 388 14.65 8.53 -12.88
N THR A 389 15.46 7.70 -13.56
CA THR A 389 15.34 6.23 -13.52
C THR A 389 15.55 5.62 -12.13
N GLN A 390 16.38 6.25 -11.30
CA GLN A 390 16.63 5.81 -9.93
C GLN A 390 15.38 5.93 -9.06
N LYS A 391 14.69 7.08 -9.14
CA LYS A 391 13.48 7.32 -8.34
C LYS A 391 12.32 6.42 -8.76
N VAL A 392 12.20 6.17 -10.07
CA VAL A 392 11.23 5.21 -10.60
C VAL A 392 11.48 3.80 -10.05
N ARG A 393 12.73 3.34 -9.97
CA ARG A 393 13.07 2.04 -9.37
C ARG A 393 12.71 1.96 -7.89
N GLU A 394 13.00 3.00 -7.12
CA GLU A 394 12.63 3.07 -5.69
C GLU A 394 11.11 3.00 -5.50
N MET A 395 10.33 3.72 -6.31
CA MET A 395 8.86 3.71 -6.27
C MET A 395 8.29 2.32 -6.61
N LEU A 396 8.93 1.60 -7.54
CA LEU A 396 8.57 0.23 -7.88
C LEU A 396 8.98 -0.79 -6.80
N ALA A 397 10.03 -0.52 -6.01
CA ALA A 397 10.57 -1.41 -4.99
C ALA A 397 9.91 -1.27 -3.59
N ALA A 398 9.16 -0.20 -3.32
CA ALA A 398 8.51 0.01 -2.02
C ALA A 398 7.53 -1.13 -1.67
N SER A 399 7.83 -1.86 -0.57
CA SER A 399 7.18 -3.11 -0.12
C SER A 399 5.77 -2.94 0.46
N GLU A 400 5.00 -4.03 0.44
CA GLU A 400 3.59 -4.09 0.84
C GLU A 400 3.35 -3.85 2.35
N ALA A 401 4.27 -4.27 3.23
CA ALA A 401 4.16 -4.08 4.67
C ALA A 401 4.35 -2.60 5.10
N THR A 402 5.33 -1.90 4.51
CA THR A 402 5.56 -0.45 4.74
C THR A 402 4.36 0.39 4.29
N ASN A 403 3.62 -0.13 3.31
CA ASN A 403 2.44 0.51 2.74
C ASN A 403 1.20 0.44 3.67
N ARG A 404 1.02 -0.63 4.44
CA ARG A 404 -0.10 -0.76 5.42
C ARG A 404 0.00 0.26 6.55
N GLN A 405 1.18 0.37 7.16
CA GLN A 405 1.41 1.30 8.26
C GLN A 405 1.26 2.75 7.80
N ALA A 406 1.85 3.11 6.66
CA ALA A 406 1.70 4.44 6.07
C ALA A 406 0.24 4.77 5.73
N PHE A 407 -0.52 3.79 5.21
CA PHE A 407 -1.95 3.98 4.94
C PHE A 407 -2.75 4.22 6.22
N MET A 408 -2.48 3.46 7.28
CA MET A 408 -3.12 3.66 8.59
C MET A 408 -2.79 5.03 9.21
N GLN A 409 -1.57 5.53 9.00
CA GLN A 409 -1.17 6.87 9.47
C GLN A 409 -1.99 8.00 8.83
N ASN A 410 -2.49 7.80 7.61
CA ASN A 410 -3.33 8.77 6.92
C ASN A 410 -4.79 8.77 7.40
N LYS A 411 -5.23 7.73 8.14
CA LYS A 411 -6.58 7.67 8.69
C LYS A 411 -6.73 8.59 9.89
N ARG A 412 -7.87 9.29 9.93
CA ARG A 412 -8.16 10.31 10.94
C ARG A 412 -8.93 9.74 12.13
N LEU A 413 -9.89 8.84 11.89
CA LEU A 413 -10.56 8.12 12.96
C LEU A 413 -10.52 6.63 12.65
N VAL A 414 -9.85 5.87 13.51
CA VAL A 414 -9.74 4.41 13.42
C VAL A 414 -10.62 3.80 14.50
N VAL A 415 -11.51 2.89 14.10
CA VAL A 415 -12.39 2.14 15.01
C VAL A 415 -11.95 0.68 15.07
N ALA A 416 -11.70 0.19 16.27
CA ALA A 416 -11.25 -1.18 16.53
C ALA A 416 -11.73 -1.72 17.88
N THR A 417 -11.67 -3.03 18.07
CA THR A 417 -11.70 -3.62 19.42
C THR A 417 -10.32 -3.48 20.08
N PRO A 418 -10.27 -3.35 21.42
CA PRO A 418 -9.02 -3.12 22.13
C PRO A 418 -8.09 -4.35 22.10
N GLY A 419 -8.65 -5.56 21.98
CA GLY A 419 -7.88 -6.80 21.79
C GLY A 419 -6.99 -6.73 20.56
N ARG A 420 -7.58 -6.40 19.40
CA ARG A 420 -6.84 -6.26 18.13
C ARG A 420 -5.75 -5.20 18.20
N ILE A 421 -5.99 -4.07 18.85
CA ILE A 421 -4.98 -3.00 18.96
C ILE A 421 -3.75 -3.49 19.73
N VAL A 422 -3.97 -4.22 20.82
CA VAL A 422 -2.89 -4.66 21.71
C VAL A 422 -2.09 -5.80 21.08
N THR A 423 -2.76 -6.75 20.45
CA THR A 423 -2.13 -7.97 19.90
C THR A 423 -1.53 -7.78 18.52
N ASP A 424 -2.04 -6.85 17.70
CA ASP A 424 -1.55 -6.68 16.33
C ASP A 424 -0.24 -5.85 16.29
N PRO A 425 0.83 -6.35 15.63
CA PRO A 425 2.11 -5.65 15.55
C PRO A 425 2.01 -4.29 14.84
N LEU A 426 1.03 -4.08 13.95
CA LEU A 426 0.82 -2.82 13.22
C LEU A 426 0.72 -1.62 14.16
N PHE A 427 0.13 -1.79 15.35
CA PHE A 427 -0.07 -0.70 16.30
C PHE A 427 1.15 -0.38 17.18
N LYS A 428 2.22 -1.21 17.16
CA LYS A 428 3.42 -1.02 18.01
C LYS A 428 4.01 0.40 17.90
N ARG A 429 4.08 0.92 16.68
CA ARG A 429 4.70 2.21 16.36
C ARG A 429 3.68 3.27 15.96
N MET A 430 2.40 2.98 16.14
CA MET A 430 1.33 3.92 15.82
C MET A 430 1.10 4.86 17.00
N ARG A 431 0.71 6.08 16.66
CA ARG A 431 0.36 7.10 17.64
C ARG A 431 -0.91 7.80 17.20
N PHE A 432 -1.72 8.15 18.18
CA PHE A 432 -2.95 8.91 18.01
C PHE A 432 -2.92 10.11 18.93
N ASP A 433 -3.62 11.16 18.54
CA ASP A 433 -3.72 12.36 19.36
C ASP A 433 -4.73 12.13 20.48
N VAL A 434 -5.86 11.49 20.15
CA VAL A 434 -6.98 11.27 21.08
C VAL A 434 -7.44 9.81 21.09
N LEU A 435 -7.77 9.30 22.28
CA LEU A 435 -8.52 8.06 22.48
C LEU A 435 -9.96 8.36 22.85
N ILE A 436 -10.91 7.67 22.22
CA ILE A 436 -12.29 7.57 22.66
C ILE A 436 -12.56 6.11 23.03
N ALA A 437 -12.69 5.81 24.31
CA ALA A 437 -13.12 4.51 24.80
C ALA A 437 -14.62 4.54 25.06
N GLU A 438 -15.42 3.95 24.18
CA GLU A 438 -16.88 3.86 24.32
C GLU A 438 -17.27 2.58 25.08
N ASN A 439 -18.27 2.70 25.97
CA ASN A 439 -18.66 1.65 26.91
C ASN A 439 -17.47 1.09 27.69
N ALA A 440 -16.62 2.02 28.12
CA ALA A 440 -15.29 1.71 28.61
C ALA A 440 -15.25 0.79 29.85
N PRO A 441 -16.18 0.87 30.82
CA PRO A 441 -16.20 -0.07 31.95
C PRO A 441 -16.26 -1.56 31.55
N HIS A 442 -16.73 -1.86 30.33
CA HIS A 442 -16.77 -3.23 29.78
C HIS A 442 -15.49 -3.65 29.03
N ILE A 443 -14.55 -2.74 28.80
CA ILE A 443 -13.24 -3.04 28.22
C ILE A 443 -12.34 -3.58 29.32
N PRO A 444 -11.69 -4.75 29.17
CA PRO A 444 -10.76 -5.24 30.18
C PRO A 444 -9.62 -4.25 30.46
N ALA A 445 -9.34 -3.99 31.73
CA ALA A 445 -8.35 -2.98 32.17
C ALA A 445 -6.97 -3.10 31.48
N PRO A 446 -6.36 -4.31 31.34
CA PRO A 446 -5.08 -4.47 30.66
C PRO A 446 -5.11 -3.93 29.22
N PHE A 447 -6.22 -4.15 28.51
CA PHE A 447 -6.35 -3.78 27.12
C PHE A 447 -6.62 -2.29 26.94
N LEU A 448 -7.44 -1.69 27.82
CA LEU A 448 -7.59 -0.22 27.80
C LEU A 448 -6.22 0.45 28.05
N LEU A 449 -5.45 -0.06 29.02
CA LEU A 449 -4.15 0.53 29.34
C LEU A 449 -3.17 0.41 28.17
N GLY A 450 -3.12 -0.77 27.51
CA GLY A 450 -2.31 -0.97 26.31
C GLY A 450 -2.69 -0.04 25.16
N VAL A 451 -3.98 0.16 24.93
CA VAL A 451 -4.49 1.12 23.93
C VAL A 451 -4.11 2.56 24.31
N ALA A 452 -4.26 2.93 25.58
CA ALA A 452 -3.94 4.27 26.08
C ALA A 452 -2.45 4.63 25.93
N GLY A 453 -1.55 3.63 25.94
CA GLY A 453 -0.13 3.83 25.69
C GLY A 453 0.23 4.34 24.28
N LEU A 454 -0.74 4.37 23.36
CA LEU A 454 -0.57 4.90 22.00
C LEU A 454 -0.96 6.39 21.85
N ILE A 455 -1.40 7.03 22.94
CA ILE A 455 -2.13 8.31 22.90
C ILE A 455 -1.25 9.47 23.36
N ARG A 456 -1.22 10.55 22.58
CA ARG A 456 -0.31 11.67 22.81
C ARG A 456 -0.91 12.81 23.63
N GLU A 457 -2.20 13.11 23.45
CA GLU A 457 -2.80 14.33 23.98
C GLU A 457 -3.90 14.05 25.00
N GLN A 458 -4.96 13.34 24.60
CA GLN A 458 -6.18 13.25 25.39
C GLN A 458 -6.83 11.87 25.36
N ILE A 459 -7.37 11.45 26.49
CA ILE A 459 -8.20 10.24 26.63
C ILE A 459 -9.61 10.67 27.02
N ILE A 460 -10.59 10.11 26.32
CA ILE A 460 -12.02 10.30 26.58
C ILE A 460 -12.60 8.94 26.92
N ILE A 461 -13.17 8.83 28.11
CA ILE A 461 -13.86 7.64 28.60
C ILE A 461 -15.35 7.91 28.57
N ALA A 462 -16.11 7.05 27.92
CA ALA A 462 -17.55 7.14 27.80
C ALA A 462 -18.23 5.82 28.16
N GLY A 463 -19.42 5.88 28.74
CA GLY A 463 -20.21 4.69 29.10
C GLY A 463 -21.47 5.04 29.87
N ASP A 464 -22.16 3.99 30.35
CA ASP A 464 -23.34 4.13 31.18
C ASP A 464 -22.95 4.45 32.64
N THR A 465 -23.64 5.40 33.27
CA THR A 465 -23.39 5.74 34.68
C THR A 465 -23.72 4.56 35.61
N ARG A 466 -24.65 3.69 35.20
CA ARG A 466 -25.08 2.51 35.96
C ARG A 466 -23.97 1.47 36.07
N ASP A 467 -23.07 1.40 35.08
CA ASP A 467 -21.93 0.48 35.11
C ASP A 467 -20.91 0.84 36.19
N LEU A 468 -20.89 2.11 36.61
CA LEU A 468 -20.09 2.59 37.73
C LEU A 468 -20.70 2.17 39.09
N GLN A 469 -21.88 1.55 39.07
CA GLN A 469 -22.67 1.16 40.21
C GLN A 469 -23.04 -0.36 40.11
N GLY A 470 -22.09 -1.33 40.00
CA GLY A 470 -22.21 -2.77 40.46
C GLY A 470 -21.10 -3.28 41.45
N PRO A 471 -21.27 -4.15 42.49
CA PRO A 471 -20.25 -4.46 43.55
C PRO A 471 -18.82 -4.84 43.10
N ASN A 472 -18.59 -5.17 41.82
CA ASN A 472 -17.27 -5.21 41.16
C ASN A 472 -16.87 -3.82 40.58
N ARG A 473 -17.11 -2.76 41.36
CA ARG A 473 -17.55 -1.42 40.93
C ARG A 473 -16.38 -0.55 40.44
N LEU A 474 -16.05 -0.57 39.14
CA LEU A 474 -15.62 0.62 38.34
C LEU A 474 -15.06 0.23 36.97
N TRP A 475 -14.39 -0.92 36.89
CA TRP A 475 -13.78 -1.37 35.66
C TRP A 475 -13.73 -2.89 35.61
N ARG A 476 -14.03 -3.47 34.43
CA ARG A 476 -13.84 -4.92 34.21
C ARG A 476 -12.35 -5.25 34.32
N GLN A 477 -11.97 -5.89 35.43
CA GLN A 477 -10.59 -6.31 35.73
C GLN A 477 -10.20 -7.59 34.98
N GLU A 478 -11.19 -8.38 34.57
CA GLU A 478 -11.05 -9.75 34.05
C GLU A 478 -11.84 -9.95 32.77
N TYR A 479 -11.42 -10.88 31.90
CA TYR A 479 -12.31 -11.45 30.91
C TYR A 479 -13.42 -12.24 31.62
N PRO A 480 -14.66 -12.32 31.08
CA PRO A 480 -15.68 -13.17 31.68
C PRO A 480 -15.15 -14.60 31.86
N GLU A 481 -15.12 -15.09 33.11
CA GLU A 481 -14.65 -16.42 33.51
C GLU A 481 -15.51 -17.59 32.98
N HIS A 482 -16.35 -17.38 31.97
CA HIS A 482 -17.29 -18.38 31.47
C HIS A 482 -16.65 -19.41 30.52
N LEU A 483 -15.45 -19.88 30.87
CA LEU A 483 -14.93 -21.17 30.40
C LEU A 483 -15.23 -22.31 31.40
N SER A 484 -15.87 -22.03 32.55
CA SER A 484 -16.01 -23.01 33.64
C SER A 484 -17.43 -23.34 34.11
N GLU A 485 -18.49 -22.63 33.70
CA GLU A 485 -19.84 -22.93 34.21
C GLU A 485 -20.88 -23.10 33.09
N PRO A 486 -21.43 -24.32 32.89
CA PRO A 486 -22.64 -24.49 32.12
C PRO A 486 -23.78 -23.83 32.89
N SER A 487 -24.43 -22.86 32.24
CA SER A 487 -25.65 -22.22 32.73
C SER A 487 -26.72 -23.27 33.03
N HIS A 488 -26.89 -23.63 34.30
CA HIS A 488 -28.11 -24.27 34.77
C HIS A 488 -29.22 -23.23 34.80
N SER A 489 -29.93 -23.09 33.69
CA SER A 489 -31.30 -22.58 33.70
C SER A 489 -32.08 -23.12 32.51
N ALA A 490 -32.84 -24.19 32.76
CA ALA A 490 -34.07 -24.49 32.02
C ALA A 490 -34.96 -25.43 32.84
N SER A 491 -35.99 -24.85 33.48
CA SER A 491 -37.36 -25.38 33.73
C SER A 491 -37.53 -26.69 34.52
N ALA A 492 -38.52 -26.89 35.40
CA ALA A 492 -39.96 -26.61 35.32
C ALA A 492 -40.61 -27.00 36.69
N PRO A 493 -41.94 -26.89 36.92
CA PRO A 493 -42.99 -26.20 36.16
C PRO A 493 -43.56 -24.95 36.84
#